data_AF-A0A2N5EHF6-F1
#
_entry.id   AF-A0A2N5EHF6-F1
#
_cell.length_a   1.000
_cell.length_b   1.000
_cell.length_c   1.000
_cell.angle_alpha   90.00
_cell.angle_beta   90.00
_cell.angle_gamma   90.00
#
_symmetry.space_group_name_H-M   'P 1'
#
loop_
_entity.id
_entity.type
_entity.pdbx_description
1 polymer ?
#
loop_
_entity_poly.entity_id
_entity_poly.type
_entity_poly.pdbx_seq_one_letter_code
_entity_poly.pdbx_strand_id
1 'polypeptide(L)'
;MHITYKSFIAVFSTGIIYTGIYLLKPTEIISAHDNHHVLVKSFPIFDKTKIEWWKNNKNVLEEKYNFPRKYSDGSFSIMFWDYGEGYKALPETDQNADLACFDDMKSKAHCIEKKVVLTVTCFDGGKMSFDMNNGHTYLQLTETSELKRVK
;
A
#
# COMPACT_ATOMS: atom_id res chain seq x y z
N MET A 1 -16.23 15.63 -40.71
CA MET A 1 -15.62 16.23 -39.50
C MET A 1 -16.49 16.13 -38.24
N HIS A 2 -17.84 16.16 -38.31
CA HIS A 2 -18.70 16.02 -37.12
C HIS A 2 -18.85 14.59 -36.57
N ILE A 3 -18.87 13.56 -37.43
CA ILE A 3 -19.05 12.16 -37.00
C ILE A 3 -17.80 11.65 -36.28
N THR A 4 -16.62 12.02 -36.77
CA THR A 4 -15.33 11.66 -36.15
C THR A 4 -15.19 12.24 -34.75
N TYR A 5 -15.55 13.51 -34.54
CA TYR A 5 -15.50 14.18 -33.23
C TYR A 5 -16.45 13.55 -32.19
N LYS A 6 -17.66 13.11 -32.58
CA LYS A 6 -18.59 12.41 -31.67
C LYS A 6 -18.05 11.05 -31.23
N SER A 7 -17.44 10.30 -32.15
CA SER A 7 -16.77 9.04 -31.82
C SER A 7 -15.55 9.26 -30.92
N PHE A 8 -14.78 10.32 -31.15
CA PHE A 8 -13.67 10.68 -30.25
C PHE A 8 -14.14 11.06 -28.84
N ILE A 9 -15.24 11.83 -28.72
CA ILE A 9 -15.84 12.12 -27.40
C ILE A 9 -16.29 10.83 -26.72
N ALA A 10 -17.01 9.96 -27.42
CA ALA A 10 -17.52 8.72 -26.84
C ALA A 10 -16.37 7.84 -26.30
N VAL A 11 -15.30 7.65 -27.07
CA VAL A 11 -14.12 6.90 -26.63
C VAL A 11 -13.44 7.57 -25.43
N PHE A 12 -13.27 8.90 -25.47
CA PHE A 12 -12.67 9.63 -24.36
C PHE A 12 -13.50 9.54 -23.07
N SER A 13 -14.83 9.68 -23.20
CA SER A 13 -15.77 9.53 -22.08
C SER A 13 -15.74 8.11 -21.50
N THR A 14 -15.69 7.07 -22.33
CA THR A 14 -15.55 5.69 -21.82
C THR A 14 -14.24 5.48 -21.08
N GLY A 15 -13.14 6.09 -21.56
CA GLY A 15 -11.85 6.06 -20.87
C GLY A 15 -11.90 6.71 -19.50
N ILE A 16 -12.51 7.89 -19.39
CA ILE A 16 -12.67 8.61 -18.10
C ILE A 16 -13.54 7.81 -17.12
N ILE A 17 -14.64 7.23 -17.60
CA ILE A 17 -15.53 6.43 -16.75
C ILE A 17 -14.79 5.19 -16.23
N TYR A 18 -14.05 4.50 -17.11
CA TYR A 18 -13.29 3.32 -16.73
C TYR A 18 -12.19 3.64 -15.71
N THR A 19 -11.42 4.71 -15.93
CA THR A 19 -10.39 5.15 -14.98
C THR A 19 -11.01 5.58 -13.65
N GLY A 20 -12.13 6.30 -13.67
CA GLY A 20 -12.87 6.69 -12.47
C GLY A 20 -13.31 5.48 -11.64
N ILE A 21 -13.91 4.47 -12.27
CA ILE A 21 -14.32 3.22 -11.59
C ILE A 21 -13.11 2.50 -10.99
N TYR A 22 -12.00 2.45 -11.71
CA TYR A 22 -10.77 1.81 -11.22
C TYR A 22 -10.22 2.52 -9.97
N LEU A 23 -10.24 3.86 -9.93
CA LEU A 23 -9.79 4.66 -8.79
C LEU A 23 -10.72 4.62 -7.58
N LEU A 24 -12.01 4.29 -7.78
CA LEU A 24 -13.00 4.20 -6.71
C LEU A 24 -13.08 2.79 -6.07
N LYS A 25 -12.33 1.81 -6.58
CA LYS A 25 -12.32 0.48 -5.98
C LYS A 25 -11.78 0.56 -4.55
N PRO A 26 -12.48 -0.03 -3.56
CA PRO A 26 -11.98 -0.07 -2.20
C PRO A 26 -10.68 -0.88 -2.16
N THR A 27 -9.74 -0.43 -1.34
CA THR A 27 -8.54 -1.20 -1.05
C THR A 27 -8.90 -2.52 -0.40
N GLU A 28 -8.34 -3.60 -0.91
CA GLU A 28 -8.46 -4.93 -0.32
C GLU A 28 -7.16 -5.30 0.41
N ILE A 29 -7.26 -5.84 1.62
CA ILE A 29 -6.12 -6.41 2.34
C ILE A 29 -6.09 -7.90 2.00
N ILE A 30 -5.09 -8.31 1.22
CA ILE A 30 -4.98 -9.67 0.70
C ILE A 30 -4.45 -10.62 1.77
N SER A 31 -3.36 -10.21 2.44
CA SER A 31 -2.72 -11.00 3.47
C SER A 31 -1.82 -10.11 4.33
N ALA A 32 -1.39 -10.63 5.47
CA ALA A 32 -0.30 -10.07 6.24
C ALA A 32 0.73 -11.17 6.46
N HIS A 33 2.00 -10.80 6.34
CA HIS A 33 3.15 -11.70 6.45
C HIS A 33 4.09 -11.23 7.53
N ASP A 34 4.64 -12.21 8.23
CA ASP A 34 5.57 -12.00 9.34
C ASP A 34 5.01 -10.98 10.35
N ASN A 35 5.85 -10.07 10.83
CA ASN A 35 5.47 -9.07 11.84
C ASN A 35 5.26 -7.65 11.29
N HIS A 36 5.57 -7.39 10.01
CA HIS A 36 5.64 -6.01 9.48
C HIS A 36 5.10 -5.85 8.05
N HIS A 37 4.70 -6.91 7.34
CA HIS A 37 4.30 -6.81 5.93
C HIS A 37 2.81 -7.02 5.75
N VAL A 38 2.16 -6.14 4.99
CA VAL A 38 0.74 -6.26 4.63
C VAL A 38 0.58 -6.11 3.11
N LEU A 39 -0.04 -7.08 2.47
CA LEU A 39 -0.32 -7.06 1.03
C LEU A 39 -1.67 -6.42 0.77
N VAL A 40 -1.69 -5.42 -0.11
CA VAL A 40 -2.88 -4.65 -0.44
C VAL A 40 -3.09 -4.59 -1.95
N LYS A 41 -4.36 -4.57 -2.37
CA LYS A 41 -4.75 -4.42 -3.76
C LYS A 41 -5.63 -3.19 -3.92
N SER A 42 -5.53 -2.52 -5.08
CA SER A 42 -6.26 -1.27 -5.35
C SER A 42 -6.00 -0.18 -4.30
N PHE A 43 -4.74 -0.05 -3.87
CA PHE A 43 -4.35 0.94 -2.86
C PHE A 43 -4.54 2.39 -3.35
N PRO A 44 -4.85 3.36 -2.49
CA PRO A 44 -5.04 4.74 -2.92
C PRO A 44 -3.77 5.32 -3.54
N ILE A 45 -3.93 6.17 -4.55
CA ILE A 45 -2.79 6.72 -5.29
C ILE A 45 -2.18 7.92 -4.56
N PHE A 46 -3.01 8.81 -4.00
CA PHE A 46 -2.55 10.07 -3.44
C PHE A 46 -2.11 9.91 -1.98
N ASP A 47 -0.99 10.56 -1.61
CA ASP A 47 -0.41 10.48 -0.27
C ASP A 47 -1.44 10.68 0.86
N LYS A 48 -2.25 11.74 0.80
CA LYS A 48 -3.26 12.03 1.82
C LYS A 48 -4.29 10.90 1.94
N THR A 49 -4.76 10.38 0.80
CA THR A 49 -5.73 9.27 0.78
C THR A 49 -5.14 7.95 1.30
N LYS A 50 -3.82 7.73 1.11
CA LYS A 50 -3.12 6.57 1.70
C LYS A 50 -3.06 6.69 3.24
N ILE A 51 -2.77 7.88 3.75
CA ILE A 51 -2.72 8.15 5.19
C ILE A 51 -4.12 8.04 5.82
N GLU A 52 -5.15 8.57 5.16
CA GLU A 52 -6.54 8.43 5.59
C GLU A 52 -6.98 6.97 5.58
N TRP A 53 -6.64 6.22 4.53
CA TRP A 53 -6.90 4.79 4.49
C TRP A 53 -6.28 4.07 5.69
N TRP A 54 -5.01 4.34 6.00
CA TRP A 54 -4.37 3.79 7.20
C TRP A 54 -5.18 4.13 8.46
N LYS A 55 -5.50 5.41 8.66
CA LYS A 55 -6.24 5.88 9.84
C LYS A 55 -7.58 5.16 10.00
N ASN A 56 -8.30 4.96 8.90
CA ASN A 56 -9.62 4.32 8.89
C ASN A 56 -9.56 2.79 9.06
N ASN A 57 -8.43 2.14 8.76
CA ASN A 57 -8.29 0.68 8.77
C ASN A 57 -7.46 0.16 9.95
N LYS A 58 -6.97 1.02 10.85
CA LYS A 58 -6.21 0.61 12.06
C LYS A 58 -6.90 -0.51 12.84
N ASN A 59 -8.18 -0.34 13.17
CA ASN A 59 -8.91 -1.34 13.96
C ASN A 59 -9.09 -2.66 13.20
N VAL A 60 -9.33 -2.61 11.89
CA VAL A 60 -9.46 -3.81 11.05
C VAL A 60 -8.14 -4.58 11.00
N LEU A 61 -7.02 -3.86 10.90
CA LEU A 61 -5.68 -4.45 10.92
C LEU A 61 -5.37 -5.11 12.28
N GLU A 62 -5.77 -4.46 13.37
CA GLU A 62 -5.58 -4.98 14.73
C GLU A 62 -6.43 -6.24 14.97
N GLU A 63 -7.73 -6.17 14.70
CA GLU A 63 -8.67 -7.25 14.98
C GLU A 63 -8.45 -8.50 14.12
N LYS A 64 -8.18 -8.32 12.82
CA LYS A 64 -8.12 -9.45 11.87
C LYS A 64 -6.73 -9.99 11.63
N TYR A 65 -5.71 -9.13 11.70
CA TYR A 65 -4.35 -9.48 11.34
C TYR A 65 -3.36 -9.36 12.51
N ASN A 66 -3.80 -8.81 13.66
CA ASN A 66 -2.95 -8.54 14.81
C ASN A 66 -1.82 -7.54 14.47
N PHE A 67 -2.15 -6.46 13.74
CA PHE A 67 -1.24 -5.39 13.33
C PHE A 67 -1.69 -4.01 13.84
N PRO A 68 -0.76 -3.09 14.18
CA PRO A 68 0.68 -3.29 14.23
C PRO A 68 1.12 -4.16 15.40
N ARG A 69 2.08 -5.05 15.16
CA ARG A 69 2.84 -5.67 16.25
C ARG A 69 3.87 -4.67 16.75
N LYS A 70 3.77 -4.34 18.04
CA LYS A 70 4.68 -3.39 18.69
C LYS A 70 5.95 -4.09 19.15
N TYR A 71 7.09 -3.42 19.02
CA TYR A 71 8.34 -3.80 19.65
C TYR A 71 8.28 -3.56 21.18
N SER A 72 9.30 -3.99 21.90
CA SER A 72 9.35 -3.88 23.38
C SER A 72 9.27 -2.45 23.91
N ASP A 73 9.70 -1.48 23.10
CA ASP A 73 9.64 -0.04 23.40
C ASP A 73 8.31 0.62 22.98
N GLY A 74 7.36 -0.16 22.45
CA GLY A 74 6.06 0.31 21.98
C GLY A 74 6.06 0.89 20.56
N SER A 75 7.22 1.00 19.91
CA SER A 75 7.34 1.42 18.50
C SER A 75 6.82 0.30 17.56
N PHE A 76 6.54 0.65 16.31
CA PHE A 76 6.20 -0.34 15.28
C PHE A 76 6.53 0.18 13.89
N SER A 77 6.65 -0.75 12.93
CA SER A 77 6.72 -0.44 11.50
C SER A 77 5.84 -1.40 10.72
N ILE A 78 5.06 -0.87 9.78
CA ILE A 78 4.28 -1.66 8.81
C ILE A 78 4.62 -1.19 7.41
N MET A 79 4.93 -2.14 6.54
CA MET A 79 5.11 -1.94 5.10
C MET A 79 3.91 -2.50 4.36
N PHE A 80 3.21 -1.63 3.62
CA PHE A 80 2.14 -2.00 2.72
C PHE A 80 2.70 -2.22 1.32
N TRP A 81 2.49 -3.41 0.76
CA TRP A 81 2.98 -3.79 -0.57
C TRP A 81 1.82 -3.89 -1.55
N ASP A 82 2.02 -3.37 -2.76
CA ASP A 82 1.10 -3.62 -3.86
C ASP A 82 1.13 -5.10 -4.23
N TYR A 83 -0.01 -5.76 -4.10
CA TYR A 83 -0.16 -7.17 -4.47
C TYR A 83 0.09 -7.41 -5.97
N GLY A 84 -0.18 -6.40 -6.81
CA GLY A 84 0.06 -6.47 -8.26
C GLY A 84 -0.59 -7.68 -8.92
N GLU A 85 0.23 -8.48 -9.60
CA GLU A 85 -0.18 -9.71 -10.29
C GLU A 85 -0.31 -10.93 -9.36
N GLY A 86 -0.01 -10.76 -8.07
CA GLY A 86 -0.06 -11.80 -7.05
C GLY A 86 1.25 -12.53 -6.84
N TYR A 87 1.19 -13.66 -6.15
CA TYR A 87 2.38 -14.42 -5.78
C TYR A 87 3.06 -15.06 -6.99
N LYS A 88 4.39 -15.00 -7.00
CA LYS A 88 5.30 -15.52 -8.01
C LYS A 88 6.30 -16.46 -7.34
N ALA A 89 6.78 -17.44 -8.09
CA ALA A 89 7.91 -18.27 -7.66
C ALA A 89 9.22 -17.52 -7.90
N LEU A 90 10.18 -17.66 -6.99
CA LEU A 90 11.53 -17.17 -7.23
C LEU A 90 12.14 -17.94 -8.42
N PRO A 91 12.71 -17.26 -9.44
CA PRO A 91 13.36 -17.93 -10.55
C PRO A 91 14.55 -18.76 -10.08
N GLU A 92 14.72 -19.98 -10.59
CA GLU A 92 15.83 -20.86 -10.17
C GLU A 92 17.21 -20.28 -10.55
N THR A 93 17.26 -19.50 -11.63
CA THR A 93 18.51 -18.97 -12.21
C THR A 93 18.78 -17.51 -11.88
N ASP A 94 17.82 -16.81 -11.27
CA ASP A 94 17.93 -15.37 -10.99
C ASP A 94 17.51 -15.07 -9.55
N GLN A 95 18.48 -15.18 -8.65
CA GLN A 95 18.33 -14.84 -7.25
C GLN A 95 18.30 -13.32 -7.02
N ASN A 96 18.58 -12.51 -8.06
CA ASN A 96 18.52 -11.05 -8.02
C ASN A 96 17.19 -10.49 -8.57
N ALA A 97 16.19 -11.35 -8.79
CA ALA A 97 14.87 -10.89 -9.20
C ALA A 97 14.35 -9.82 -8.22
N ASP A 98 13.69 -8.78 -8.75
CA ASP A 98 13.07 -7.69 -7.98
C ASP A 98 11.80 -8.15 -7.24
N LEU A 99 11.93 -9.24 -6.49
CA LEU A 99 10.87 -9.91 -5.74
C LEU A 99 11.14 -9.84 -4.24
N ALA A 100 10.09 -9.63 -3.46
CA ALA A 100 10.06 -9.74 -2.01
C ALA A 100 9.40 -11.06 -1.66
N CYS A 101 10.11 -11.92 -0.93
CA CYS A 101 9.69 -13.27 -0.57
C CYS A 101 9.35 -13.35 0.92
N PHE A 102 8.31 -14.10 1.26
CA PHE A 102 7.82 -14.26 2.64
C PHE A 102 8.12 -15.65 3.17
N ASP A 103 8.90 -15.72 4.25
CA ASP A 103 9.43 -16.99 4.80
C ASP A 103 8.35 -17.80 5.54
N ASP A 104 7.27 -17.16 5.97
CA ASP A 104 6.13 -17.82 6.61
C ASP A 104 5.31 -18.70 5.65
N MET A 105 5.50 -18.54 4.33
CA MET A 105 4.81 -19.30 3.30
C MET A 105 5.62 -20.53 2.85
N LYS A 106 5.01 -21.72 2.93
CA LYS A 106 5.62 -22.98 2.46
C LYS A 106 5.56 -23.19 0.93
N SER A 107 4.77 -22.38 0.22
CA SER A 107 4.57 -22.52 -1.23
C SER A 107 5.81 -22.09 -2.01
N LYS A 108 6.06 -22.68 -3.18
CA LYS A 108 7.08 -22.15 -4.11
C LYS A 108 6.74 -20.74 -4.60
N ALA A 109 5.46 -20.43 -4.75
CA ALA A 109 4.98 -19.08 -5.04
C ALA A 109 4.76 -18.32 -3.72
N HIS A 110 5.85 -17.80 -3.15
CA HIS A 110 5.87 -17.07 -1.89
C HIS A 110 6.45 -15.65 -2.03
N CYS A 111 6.64 -15.19 -3.27
CA CYS A 111 7.21 -13.87 -3.53
C CYS A 111 6.25 -12.96 -4.27
N ILE A 112 6.42 -11.65 -4.17
CA ILE A 112 5.71 -10.64 -4.95
C ILE A 112 6.69 -9.63 -5.55
N GLU A 113 6.27 -8.80 -6.49
CA GLU A 113 7.09 -7.68 -6.95
C GLU A 113 7.43 -6.72 -5.80
N LYS A 114 8.68 -6.23 -5.75
CA LYS A 114 9.13 -5.28 -4.74
C LYS A 114 8.52 -3.90 -4.94
N LYS A 115 7.26 -3.74 -4.54
CA LYS A 115 6.51 -2.50 -4.68
C LYS A 115 5.81 -2.10 -3.37
N VAL A 116 6.58 -1.52 -2.46
CA VAL A 116 6.04 -0.88 -1.26
C VAL A 116 5.30 0.39 -1.67
N VAL A 117 4.06 0.56 -1.21
CA VAL A 117 3.21 1.72 -1.54
C VAL A 117 3.08 2.72 -0.40
N LEU A 118 3.28 2.27 0.84
CA LEU A 118 3.28 3.06 2.06
C LEU A 118 4.04 2.30 3.15
N THR A 119 4.92 3.00 3.87
CA THR A 119 5.44 2.52 5.17
C THR A 119 4.91 3.41 6.28
N VAL A 120 4.38 2.81 7.33
CA VAL A 120 3.89 3.50 8.52
C VAL A 120 4.74 3.12 9.72
N THR A 121 5.39 4.12 10.33
CA THR A 121 6.25 3.90 11.49
C THR A 121 5.73 4.69 12.68
N CYS A 122 5.64 4.05 13.84
CA CYS A 122 5.46 4.71 15.13
C CYS A 122 6.77 4.73 15.88
N PHE A 123 7.17 5.88 16.42
CA PHE A 123 8.44 6.08 17.13
C PHE A 123 8.27 7.11 18.25
N ASP A 124 9.31 7.29 19.09
CA ASP A 124 9.39 8.30 20.15
C ASP A 124 8.09 8.46 21.00
N GLY A 125 7.49 7.36 21.42
CA GLY A 125 6.31 7.40 22.29
C GLY A 125 5.01 7.85 21.61
N GLY A 126 4.88 7.69 20.29
CA GLY A 126 3.60 7.86 19.57
C GLY A 126 3.65 8.78 18.34
N LYS A 127 4.84 9.27 17.96
CA LYS A 127 5.02 10.02 16.71
C LYS A 127 4.89 9.07 15.54
N MET A 128 4.26 9.53 14.47
CA MET A 128 4.04 8.74 13.26
C MET A 128 4.84 9.30 12.08
N SER A 129 5.47 8.41 11.32
CA SER A 129 6.01 8.69 9.97
C SER A 129 5.21 7.92 8.93
N PHE A 130 4.95 8.57 7.80
CA PHE A 130 4.34 8.00 6.62
C PHE A 130 5.28 8.20 5.44
N ASP A 131 5.95 7.12 5.03
CA ASP A 131 6.93 7.13 3.95
C ASP A 131 6.29 6.57 2.68
N MET A 132 6.25 7.40 1.65
CA MET A 132 5.59 7.12 0.38
C MET A 132 6.58 6.54 -0.63
N ASN A 133 6.06 5.76 -1.57
CA ASN A 133 6.85 5.17 -2.66
C ASN A 133 7.40 6.20 -3.67
N ASN A 134 6.84 7.41 -3.68
CA ASN A 134 7.35 8.55 -4.46
C ASN A 134 8.46 9.33 -3.73
N GLY A 135 8.90 8.87 -2.56
CA GLY A 135 9.95 9.50 -1.76
C GLY A 135 9.47 10.61 -0.83
N HIS A 136 8.16 10.91 -0.82
CA HIS A 136 7.59 11.86 0.13
C HIS A 136 7.50 11.25 1.53
N THR A 137 7.74 12.08 2.55
CA THR A 137 7.60 11.67 3.95
C THR A 137 6.74 12.69 4.71
N TYR A 138 5.77 12.18 5.48
CA TYR A 138 4.92 12.99 6.35
C TYR A 138 5.13 12.58 7.80
N LEU A 139 5.22 13.58 8.68
CA LEU A 139 5.28 13.39 10.13
C LEU A 139 3.99 13.87 10.79
N GLN A 140 3.56 13.12 11.80
CA GLN A 140 2.51 13.51 12.73
C GLN A 140 3.04 13.31 14.15
N LEU A 141 3.27 14.41 14.88
CA LEU A 141 3.96 14.39 16.18
C LEU A 141 3.04 13.92 17.32
N THR A 142 1.74 14.12 17.17
CA THR A 142 0.68 13.65 18.06
C THR A 142 -0.56 13.30 17.22
N GLU A 143 -1.49 12.49 17.74
CA GLU A 143 -2.71 12.12 17.00
C GLU A 143 -3.51 13.33 16.49
N THR A 144 -3.52 14.43 17.26
CA THR A 144 -4.23 15.66 16.95
C THR A 144 -3.42 16.68 16.14
N SER A 145 -2.10 16.49 16.03
CA SER A 145 -1.26 17.40 15.24
C SER A 145 -1.53 17.27 13.75
N GLU A 146 -1.34 18.38 13.04
CA GLU A 146 -1.38 18.40 11.59
C GLU A 146 -0.26 17.56 10.98
N LEU A 147 -0.55 16.97 9.81
CA LEU A 147 0.44 16.26 9.01
C LEU A 147 1.42 17.25 8.39
N LYS A 148 2.71 17.15 8.76
CA LYS A 148 3.77 17.96 8.18
C LYS A 148 4.57 17.15 7.18
N ARG A 149 4.59 17.57 5.91
CA ARG A 149 5.51 17.01 4.91
C ARG A 149 6.93 17.47 5.19
N VAL A 150 7.88 16.55 5.24
CA VAL A 150 9.30 16.82 5.56
C VAL A 150 10.25 16.45 4.41
N LYS A 151 9.78 15.69 3.43
CA LYS A 151 10.47 15.33 2.20
C LYS A 151 9.43 15.16 1.08
#